data_AF-A0A9Q2RU67-F1
#
_entry.id   AF-A0A9Q2RU67-F1
#
_cell.length_a   1.000
_cell.length_b   1.000
_cell.length_c   1.000
_cell.angle_alpha   90.00
_cell.angle_beta   90.00
_cell.angle_gamma   90.00
#
_symmetry.space_group_name_H-M   'P 1'
#
loop_
_entity.id
_entity.type
_entity.pdbx_description
1 polymer ?
#
loop_
_entity_poly.entity_id
_entity_poly.type
_entity_poly.pdbx_seq_one_letter_code
_entity_poly.pdbx_strand_id
1 'polypeptide(L)'
;MPTTYTETVELDTDSFAESFNNDMPIDIALFDNINGSLGLQRAAQTDTSDAIALNLTAGFTYTFVVVVDTANADSAFAVGFGDQTETAAGLDGTYEVTITFTAEATETAYFTVSQTGGTADYSISLEDIVDPSIPTEGDDYIVGNMTSDRVNLLGGNDTYIALGGSDQVWGGLGDDYINGVCGNDKLWGEDGNDTIEGGNGRDSMWGGIGNDSMNGQNQDDMLWGNEGNDTLIGEKGNDTIDGGSGDDDIDGGKENDLLTGGTGADIFRYASDMGCDTITDFTSGEDRLDVSKLDIWDISQLTITQVGDNARINFGDFQYVELTGVNADDLTNADFILDTPPVIAPTNGGDNLTGTNAAETFDLMDGSDFVRAGGGNDTILGGSGIDTIYAGNDDDYIYGGSGADRLYGDQGNDIIHGQADNDLIFGGEGNDYINGGNDNDRLYGDAGNDTLDGENGNDNIWGGAGNDLISGGAGKDQIDGGDGDDTIDGGWGDDNLTGGTGADIFVFDDRMRADTITDFTDGEDRLDMTAWGFTSVDDMTFQQVGDDVFIQFTDRDSLLLQNVEVADLDASDFILDTEPVPFT
;
A
#
# COMPACT_ATOMS: atom_id res chain seq x y z
N MET A 1 20.14 14.81 47.54
CA MET A 1 21.00 15.43 48.57
C MET A 1 22.38 15.56 47.96
N PRO A 2 22.99 16.74 47.82
CA PRO A 2 24.34 16.83 47.29
C PRO A 2 25.31 16.61 48.45
N THR A 3 25.98 15.46 48.47
CA THR A 3 27.17 15.27 49.31
C THR A 3 28.36 15.78 48.52
N THR A 4 28.69 17.05 48.73
CA THR A 4 29.95 17.65 48.32
C THR A 4 31.07 16.91 49.05
N TYR A 5 31.88 16.14 48.34
CA TYR A 5 33.16 15.66 48.85
C TYR A 5 34.15 16.81 48.68
N THR A 6 34.51 17.46 49.79
CA THR A 6 35.59 18.43 49.84
C THR A 6 36.76 17.74 50.52
N GLU A 7 37.72 17.25 49.74
CA GLU A 7 39.05 16.96 50.28
C GLU A 7 39.91 18.18 50.04
N THR A 8 40.32 18.81 51.15
CA THR A 8 41.25 19.94 51.13
C THR A 8 42.65 19.35 51.17
N VAL A 9 43.33 19.31 50.02
CA VAL A 9 44.78 19.14 49.99
C VAL A 9 45.38 20.53 49.98
N GLU A 10 46.06 20.91 51.08
CA GLU A 10 46.88 22.11 51.15
C GLU A 10 47.94 22.03 50.05
N LEU A 11 47.89 22.99 49.12
CA LEU A 11 48.97 23.30 48.20
C LEU A 11 50.17 23.80 49.00
N ASP A 12 51.18 22.94 49.19
CA ASP A 12 52.52 23.42 49.46
C ASP A 12 53.19 23.74 48.13
N THR A 13 53.35 25.03 47.90
CA THR A 13 54.11 25.61 46.80
C THR A 13 55.58 25.27 46.98
N ASP A 14 56.12 24.37 46.15
CA ASP A 14 57.47 24.48 45.58
C ASP A 14 57.69 23.35 44.56
N SER A 15 57.82 23.75 43.29
CA SER A 15 58.42 23.02 42.16
C SER A 15 58.75 21.53 42.36
N PHE A 16 57.89 20.64 41.86
CA PHE A 16 58.34 19.31 41.46
C PHE A 16 58.94 19.40 40.06
N ALA A 17 60.22 19.76 39.99
CA ALA A 17 61.07 19.38 38.88
C ALA A 17 61.54 17.94 39.14
N GLU A 18 60.67 16.95 38.94
CA GLU A 18 61.13 15.58 38.78
C GLU A 18 61.69 15.47 37.36
N SER A 19 62.98 15.17 37.22
CA SER A 19 63.49 14.71 35.94
C SER A 19 62.81 13.37 35.64
N PHE A 20 61.92 13.35 34.64
CA PHE A 20 61.11 12.21 34.23
C PHE A 20 61.97 11.07 33.66
N ASN A 21 62.63 10.31 34.53
CA ASN A 21 63.54 9.23 34.13
C ASN A 21 63.33 7.92 34.92
N ASN A 22 62.14 7.71 35.48
CA ASN A 22 61.86 6.55 36.34
C ASN A 22 60.67 5.67 35.89
N ASP A 23 60.16 5.80 34.66
CA ASP A 23 59.16 4.89 34.05
C ASP A 23 57.93 4.55 34.93
N MET A 24 57.60 5.38 35.93
CA MET A 24 56.50 5.16 36.86
C MET A 24 55.28 5.96 36.40
N PRO A 25 54.11 5.32 36.20
CA PRO A 25 52.89 6.03 35.81
C PRO A 25 52.43 7.01 36.90
N ILE A 26 51.84 8.13 36.47
CA ILE A 26 51.21 9.13 37.33
C ILE A 26 49.69 8.94 37.25
N ASP A 27 49.04 8.85 38.41
CA ASP A 27 47.58 8.92 38.52
C ASP A 27 47.17 10.41 38.54
N ILE A 28 46.34 10.84 37.58
CA ILE A 28 45.92 12.24 37.39
C ILE A 28 44.40 12.35 37.62
N ALA A 29 43.96 13.38 38.33
CA ALA A 29 42.54 13.74 38.46
C ALA A 29 42.17 14.95 37.58
N LEU A 30 40.87 15.18 37.39
CA LEU A 30 40.36 16.36 36.66
C LEU A 30 40.99 17.66 37.18
N PHE A 31 41.45 18.52 36.25
CA PHE A 31 42.10 19.81 36.48
C PHE A 31 43.54 19.78 37.04
N ASP A 32 44.15 18.60 37.16
CA ASP A 32 45.58 18.49 37.48
C ASP A 32 46.44 18.99 36.32
N ASN A 33 47.55 19.66 36.66
CA ASN A 33 48.49 20.24 35.72
C ASN A 33 49.87 19.59 35.85
N ILE A 34 50.42 19.10 34.74
CA ILE A 34 51.79 18.59 34.65
C ILE A 34 52.64 19.54 33.81
N ASN A 35 53.78 19.96 34.35
CA ASN A 35 54.68 20.91 33.70
C ASN A 35 56.04 20.28 33.43
N GLY A 36 56.65 20.62 32.29
CA GLY A 36 57.96 20.13 31.87
C GLY A 36 58.73 21.13 31.01
N SER A 37 60.01 20.85 30.76
CA SER A 37 60.87 21.68 29.92
C SER A 37 61.65 20.81 28.93
N LEU A 38 61.47 21.04 27.64
CA LEU A 38 62.13 20.32 26.56
C LEU A 38 63.38 21.09 26.09
N GLY A 39 64.54 20.44 26.01
CA GLY A 39 65.75 21.12 25.57
C GLY A 39 66.94 20.25 25.18
N LEU A 40 67.62 20.65 24.09
CA LEU A 40 68.94 20.12 23.73
C LEU A 40 70.08 21.00 24.26
N GLN A 41 70.98 20.45 25.09
CA GLN A 41 72.32 21.00 25.22
C GLN A 41 73.16 20.62 23.99
N ARG A 42 73.88 21.58 23.39
CA ARG A 42 74.83 21.35 22.26
C ARG A 42 76.02 20.48 22.69
N ALA A 43 75.81 19.18 22.91
CA ALA A 43 76.84 18.13 22.87
C ALA A 43 76.18 16.73 22.93
N ALA A 44 75.96 16.12 21.76
CA ALA A 44 75.97 14.67 21.53
C ALA A 44 75.18 13.72 22.49
N GLN A 45 74.08 14.15 23.09
CA GLN A 45 73.01 13.25 23.54
C GLN A 45 71.63 13.79 23.15
N THR A 46 70.73 12.83 22.99
CA THR A 46 69.66 12.73 21.99
C THR A 46 68.27 12.93 22.57
N ASP A 47 68.15 13.73 23.63
CA ASP A 47 66.88 13.88 24.33
C ASP A 47 66.03 14.94 23.63
N THR A 48 65.35 14.50 22.57
CA THR A 48 64.46 15.34 21.74
C THR A 48 62.99 15.09 22.06
N SER A 49 62.71 14.26 23.07
CA SER A 49 61.36 13.82 23.41
C SER A 49 61.25 13.46 24.89
N ASP A 50 60.39 14.15 25.62
CA ASP A 50 59.96 13.73 26.94
C ASP A 50 58.75 12.80 26.83
N ALA A 51 58.64 11.82 27.74
CA ALA A 51 57.48 10.97 27.85
C ALA A 51 56.90 10.95 29.27
N ILE A 52 55.58 11.10 29.38
CA ILE A 52 54.84 11.03 30.65
C ILE A 52 53.86 9.86 30.57
N ALA A 53 53.92 8.95 31.53
CA ALA A 53 53.07 7.76 31.58
C ALA A 53 51.82 8.00 32.44
N LEU A 54 50.63 7.73 31.91
CA LEU A 54 49.33 7.89 32.58
C LEU A 54 48.59 6.56 32.64
N ASN A 55 47.92 6.27 33.75
CA ASN A 55 47.01 5.12 33.84
C ASN A 55 45.61 5.51 33.37
N LEU A 56 45.10 4.78 32.36
CA LEU A 56 43.78 5.00 31.80
C LEU A 56 42.85 3.83 32.14
N THR A 57 41.57 4.14 32.30
CA THR A 57 40.48 3.16 32.45
C THR A 57 39.77 2.98 31.12
N ALA A 58 39.55 1.72 30.71
CA ALA A 58 38.83 1.38 29.48
C ALA A 58 37.46 2.06 29.43
N GLY A 59 37.06 2.53 28.25
CA GLY A 59 35.76 3.13 27.97
C GLY A 59 35.68 4.63 28.22
N PHE A 60 36.60 5.21 29.01
CA PHE A 60 36.59 6.64 29.33
C PHE A 60 37.25 7.45 28.20
N THR A 61 36.71 8.64 27.94
CA THR A 61 37.32 9.63 27.03
C THR A 61 37.97 10.75 27.82
N TYR A 62 39.25 11.01 27.56
CA TYR A 62 40.06 12.01 28.25
C TYR A 62 40.38 13.15 27.28
N THR A 63 40.13 14.39 27.69
CA THR A 63 40.51 15.58 26.91
C THR A 63 41.63 16.33 27.63
N PHE A 64 42.77 16.42 26.97
CA PHE A 64 43.95 17.10 27.46
C PHE A 64 44.20 18.38 26.66
N VAL A 65 44.63 19.43 27.34
CA VAL A 65 45.13 20.64 26.70
C VAL A 65 46.63 20.74 26.95
N VAL A 66 47.39 20.80 25.87
CA VAL A 66 48.85 20.92 25.90
C VAL A 66 49.22 22.32 25.44
N VAL A 67 49.78 23.10 26.36
CA VAL A 67 50.30 24.43 26.10
C VAL A 67 51.81 24.35 25.97
N VAL A 68 52.36 24.84 24.87
CA VAL A 68 53.80 24.86 24.60
C VAL A 68 54.24 26.31 24.40
N ASP A 69 55.22 26.76 25.18
CA ASP A 69 55.83 28.09 25.06
C ASP A 69 57.23 27.97 24.42
N THR A 70 57.37 28.55 23.23
CA THR A 70 58.61 28.46 22.43
C THR A 70 59.40 29.77 22.49
N ALA A 71 60.58 29.73 23.11
CA ALA A 71 61.46 30.90 23.20
C ALA A 71 62.58 30.85 22.14
N ASN A 72 62.48 31.69 21.10
CA ASN A 72 63.48 31.89 20.03
C ASN A 72 63.81 30.65 19.19
N ALA A 73 62.82 30.01 18.57
CA ALA A 73 63.08 28.88 17.67
C ALA A 73 62.06 28.73 16.54
N ASP A 74 62.54 28.79 15.29
CA ASP A 74 61.89 28.24 14.07
C ASP A 74 61.79 26.70 14.19
N SER A 75 60.90 26.21 15.06
CA SER A 75 60.86 24.80 15.44
C SER A 75 59.43 24.27 15.42
N ALA A 76 59.23 23.18 14.68
CA ALA A 76 57.98 22.44 14.73
C ALA A 76 57.97 21.56 15.99
N PHE A 77 56.81 21.48 16.65
CA PHE A 77 56.58 20.56 17.75
C PHE A 77 55.47 19.58 17.40
N ALA A 78 55.58 18.37 17.95
CA ALA A 78 54.58 17.33 17.84
C ALA A 78 54.23 16.83 19.23
N VAL A 79 52.93 16.74 19.51
CA VAL A 79 52.39 16.17 20.74
C VAL A 79 51.68 14.88 20.36
N GLY A 80 52.13 13.77 20.91
CA GLY A 80 51.47 12.48 20.77
C GLY A 80 50.89 12.00 22.09
N PHE A 81 49.78 11.27 22.02
CA PHE A 81 49.21 10.55 23.16
C PHE A 81 48.67 9.20 22.68
N GLY A 82 49.23 8.11 23.21
CA GLY A 82 49.02 6.78 22.64
C GLY A 82 49.51 6.73 21.18
N ASP A 83 48.65 6.29 20.25
CA ASP A 83 48.95 6.24 18.81
C ASP A 83 48.62 7.55 18.05
N GLN A 84 48.00 8.54 18.71
CA GLN A 84 47.66 9.83 18.11
C GLN A 84 48.88 10.75 18.12
N THR A 85 49.03 11.59 17.08
CA THR A 85 50.07 12.62 17.02
C THR A 85 49.54 13.85 16.32
N GLU A 86 49.48 14.97 17.04
CA GLU A 86 49.14 16.28 16.51
C GLU A 86 50.40 17.12 16.32
N THR A 87 50.46 17.86 15.21
CA THR A 87 51.62 18.69 14.86
C THR A 87 51.20 20.13 14.64
N ALA A 88 51.87 21.06 15.30
CA ALA A 88 51.68 22.49 15.08
C ALA A 88 53.00 23.11 14.61
N ALA A 89 52.93 23.93 13.56
CA ALA A 89 54.08 24.62 12.98
C ALA A 89 53.85 26.14 12.97
N GLY A 90 54.71 26.91 13.61
CA GLY A 90 54.65 28.38 13.55
C GLY A 90 55.65 29.08 14.47
N LEU A 91 56.06 30.29 14.07
CA LEU A 91 57.08 31.17 14.67
C LEU A 91 56.88 31.48 16.17
N ASP A 92 57.93 31.91 16.89
CA ASP A 92 57.94 32.29 18.33
C ASP A 92 56.59 32.66 18.98
N GLY A 93 56.18 31.91 20.02
CA GLY A 93 54.97 32.19 20.81
C GLY A 93 54.47 31.01 21.66
N THR A 94 53.34 31.22 22.35
CA THR A 94 52.59 30.21 23.11
C THR A 94 51.53 29.56 22.22
N TYR A 95 51.49 28.22 22.21
CA TYR A 95 50.59 27.41 21.39
C TYR A 95 49.78 26.47 22.28
N GLU A 96 48.53 26.24 21.90
CA GLU A 96 47.61 25.34 22.60
C GLU A 96 47.16 24.25 21.63
N VAL A 97 47.30 22.99 22.04
CA VAL A 97 46.87 21.80 21.29
C VAL A 97 45.96 20.99 22.19
N THR A 98 44.73 20.77 21.74
CA THR A 98 43.77 19.90 22.42
C THR A 98 43.87 18.49 21.85
N ILE A 99 44.00 17.49 22.72
CA ILE A 99 44.01 16.07 22.36
C ILE A 99 42.88 15.38 23.11
N THR A 100 41.97 14.76 22.36
CA THR A 100 40.90 13.92 22.90
C THR A 100 41.22 12.45 22.61
N PHE A 101 41.20 11.61 23.65
CA PHE A 101 41.56 10.20 23.56
C PHE A 101 40.57 9.29 24.32
N THR A 102 40.01 8.31 23.62
CA THR A 102 39.15 7.28 24.23
C THR A 102 39.97 6.02 24.49
N ALA A 103 40.01 5.57 25.74
CA ALA A 103 40.78 4.38 26.11
C ALA A 103 40.04 3.09 25.71
N GLU A 104 40.58 2.34 24.75
CA GLU A 104 39.98 1.06 24.32
C GLU A 104 40.22 -0.08 25.34
N ALA A 105 41.21 0.07 26.22
CA ALA A 105 41.53 -0.87 27.28
C ALA A 105 42.05 -0.13 28.53
N THR A 106 42.00 -0.80 29.68
CA THR A 106 42.61 -0.28 30.91
C THR A 106 44.11 -0.52 30.80
N GLU A 107 44.85 0.53 30.47
CA GLU A 107 46.27 0.45 30.15
C GLU A 107 47.02 1.72 30.56
N THR A 108 48.35 1.64 30.51
CA THR A 108 49.20 2.82 30.67
C THR A 108 49.49 3.42 29.29
N ALA A 109 49.04 4.66 29.06
CA ALA A 109 49.31 5.43 27.86
C ALA A 109 50.43 6.45 28.11
N TYR A 110 51.07 6.91 27.03
CA TYR A 110 52.20 7.83 27.12
C TYR A 110 51.91 9.11 26.34
N PHE A 111 52.10 10.25 26.99
CA PHE A 111 52.32 11.51 26.30
C PHE A 111 53.74 11.52 25.74
N THR A 112 53.90 11.99 24.51
CA THR A 112 55.20 12.28 23.92
C THR A 112 55.19 13.70 23.39
N VAL A 113 56.13 14.54 23.83
CA VAL A 113 56.29 15.90 23.31
C VAL A 113 57.66 15.98 22.66
N SER A 114 57.70 16.29 21.36
CA SER A 114 58.97 16.36 20.60
C SER A 114 59.09 17.67 19.83
N GLN A 115 60.33 18.15 19.65
CA GLN A 115 60.64 19.41 18.96
C GLN A 115 61.87 19.29 18.06
N THR A 116 61.88 20.04 16.95
CA THR A 116 63.06 20.18 16.08
C THR A 116 63.82 21.48 16.34
N GLY A 117 64.74 21.45 17.31
CA GLY A 117 65.70 22.53 17.61
C GLY A 117 65.14 23.64 18.51
N GLY A 118 65.97 24.18 19.43
CA GLY A 118 65.53 25.17 20.42
C GLY A 118 65.33 24.59 21.82
N THR A 119 64.73 25.39 22.69
CA THR A 119 64.23 25.00 24.03
C THR A 119 62.80 25.52 24.17
N ALA A 120 61.89 24.68 24.65
CA ALA A 120 60.49 25.03 24.87
C ALA A 120 59.99 24.47 26.19
N ASP A 121 59.24 25.26 26.93
CA ASP A 121 58.53 24.79 28.12
C ASP A 121 57.13 24.31 27.69
N TYR A 122 56.62 23.27 28.33
CA TYR A 122 55.27 22.79 28.06
C TYR A 122 54.52 22.49 29.36
N SER A 123 53.21 22.63 29.31
CA SER A 123 52.28 22.21 30.35
C SER A 123 51.16 21.38 29.73
N ILE A 124 50.79 20.30 30.39
CA ILE A 124 49.66 19.44 30.03
C ILE A 124 48.64 19.55 31.15
N SER A 125 47.41 19.95 30.83
CA SER A 125 46.27 19.91 31.73
C SER A 125 45.28 18.85 31.27
N LEU A 126 44.70 18.11 32.22
CA LEU A 126 43.53 17.27 31.97
C LEU A 126 42.28 18.12 32.20
N GLU A 127 41.61 18.50 31.12
CA GLU A 127 40.44 19.38 31.18
C GLU A 127 39.14 18.61 31.39
N ASP A 128 39.03 17.40 30.82
CA ASP A 128 37.79 16.62 30.89
C ASP A 128 38.02 15.10 30.89
N ILE A 129 37.12 14.38 31.56
CA ILE A 129 37.03 12.91 31.60
C ILE A 129 35.55 12.56 31.46
N VAL A 130 35.17 11.91 30.35
CA VAL A 130 33.81 11.41 30.12
C VAL A 130 33.76 9.92 30.50
N ASP A 131 32.87 9.60 31.45
CA ASP A 131 32.53 8.23 31.86
C ASP A 131 31.27 7.78 31.11
N PRO A 132 31.34 6.76 30.23
CA PRO A 132 30.18 6.30 29.48
C PRO A 132 29.09 5.63 30.35
N SER A 133 29.33 5.44 31.66
CA SER A 133 28.35 4.88 32.60
C SER A 133 27.56 5.92 33.39
N ILE A 134 27.86 7.21 33.20
CA ILE A 134 27.11 8.31 33.80
C ILE A 134 26.35 9.03 32.68
N PRO A 135 25.02 8.91 32.63
CA PRO A 135 24.18 9.64 31.69
C PRO A 135 24.47 11.14 31.67
N THR A 136 24.42 11.73 30.49
CA THR A 136 24.63 13.13 30.16
C THR A 136 23.36 13.72 29.53
N GLU A 137 23.41 14.97 29.03
CA GLU A 137 22.26 15.62 28.38
C GLU A 137 22.36 15.54 26.84
N GLY A 138 23.13 14.58 26.33
CA GLY A 138 23.17 14.25 24.90
C GLY A 138 23.34 12.76 24.71
N ASP A 139 23.25 12.31 23.45
CA ASP A 139 23.12 10.91 23.07
C ASP A 139 24.14 9.96 23.74
N ASP A 140 23.63 9.10 24.62
CA ASP A 140 24.37 8.15 25.42
C ASP A 140 24.16 6.69 24.98
N TYR A 141 25.17 5.86 25.22
CA TYR A 141 25.10 4.41 25.01
C TYR A 141 25.51 3.68 26.27
N ILE A 142 24.53 3.13 26.99
CA ILE A 142 24.71 2.53 28.30
C ILE A 142 24.39 1.04 28.24
N VAL A 143 25.33 0.23 28.75
CA VAL A 143 25.13 -1.20 28.92
C VAL A 143 25.05 -1.50 30.42
N GLY A 144 23.92 -2.07 30.84
CA GLY A 144 23.67 -2.51 32.21
C GLY A 144 24.55 -3.69 32.61
N ASN A 145 24.34 -4.20 33.82
CA ASN A 145 25.01 -5.41 34.31
C ASN A 145 24.01 -6.55 34.52
N MET A 146 24.43 -7.62 35.20
CA MET A 146 23.61 -8.82 35.45
C MET A 146 22.74 -8.70 36.72
N THR A 147 22.60 -7.49 37.28
CA THR A 147 21.83 -7.19 38.49
C THR A 147 20.90 -6.02 38.22
N SER A 148 19.87 -5.89 39.04
CA SER A 148 18.91 -4.79 38.95
C SER A 148 19.58 -3.41 38.96
N ASP A 149 19.49 -2.72 37.84
CA ASP A 149 20.01 -1.39 37.62
C ASP A 149 18.91 -0.33 37.78
N ARG A 150 19.35 0.91 38.05
CA ARG A 150 18.48 2.08 38.12
C ARG A 150 19.15 3.21 37.37
N VAL A 151 18.64 3.53 36.19
CA VAL A 151 19.28 4.44 35.23
C VAL A 151 18.27 5.49 34.78
N ASN A 152 18.72 6.74 34.65
CA ASN A 152 17.95 7.82 34.06
C ASN A 152 18.84 8.43 32.96
N LEU A 153 18.45 8.29 31.70
CA LEU A 153 19.28 8.67 30.54
C LEU A 153 19.30 10.19 30.29
N LEU A 154 18.36 10.92 30.92
CA LEU A 154 18.24 12.37 30.96
C LEU A 154 17.73 12.95 29.64
N GLY A 155 18.60 13.24 28.68
CA GLY A 155 18.17 13.81 27.42
C GLY A 155 19.21 13.60 26.34
N GLY A 156 18.77 13.63 25.09
CA GLY A 156 19.50 13.03 23.99
C GLY A 156 18.71 11.85 23.42
N ASN A 157 19.16 11.32 22.30
CA ASN A 157 18.61 10.08 21.77
C ASN A 157 19.47 8.93 22.27
N ASP A 158 19.05 8.31 23.36
CA ASP A 158 19.88 7.42 24.16
C ASP A 158 19.63 5.95 23.83
N THR A 159 20.59 5.10 24.21
CA THR A 159 20.48 3.65 24.08
C THR A 159 20.86 2.96 25.38
N TYR A 160 19.92 2.25 25.98
CA TYR A 160 20.14 1.38 27.14
C TYR A 160 19.93 -0.09 26.78
N ILE A 161 20.92 -0.92 27.11
CA ILE A 161 20.82 -2.38 26.97
C ILE A 161 21.17 -3.06 28.29
N ALA A 162 20.20 -3.70 28.92
CA ALA A 162 20.42 -4.54 30.10
C ALA A 162 21.25 -5.79 29.76
N LEU A 163 21.91 -6.38 30.75
CA LEU A 163 22.46 -7.75 30.63
C LEU A 163 21.68 -8.75 31.49
N GLY A 164 20.78 -8.27 32.36
CA GLY A 164 19.78 -9.00 33.11
C GLY A 164 19.60 -8.46 34.52
N GLY A 165 18.50 -8.80 35.18
CA GLY A 165 18.13 -8.17 36.46
C GLY A 165 16.72 -7.60 36.35
N SER A 166 16.14 -7.08 37.43
CA SER A 166 14.87 -6.33 37.31
C SER A 166 15.19 -4.85 37.36
N ASP A 167 15.25 -4.22 36.21
CA ASP A 167 15.80 -2.89 35.98
C ASP A 167 14.73 -1.79 36.06
N GLN A 168 15.18 -0.56 36.32
CA GLN A 168 14.35 0.64 36.27
C GLN A 168 15.06 1.68 35.42
N VAL A 169 14.50 1.99 34.25
CA VAL A 169 15.13 2.86 33.26
C VAL A 169 14.17 3.96 32.86
N TRP A 170 14.59 5.21 32.99
CA TRP A 170 13.91 6.38 32.41
C TRP A 170 14.72 6.85 31.21
N GLY A 171 14.10 6.94 30.03
CA GLY A 171 14.66 7.50 28.80
C GLY A 171 14.91 8.99 29.00
N GLY A 172 13.86 9.77 29.05
CA GLY A 172 13.95 11.19 29.35
C GLY A 172 13.50 12.02 28.15
N LEU A 173 14.36 12.91 27.65
CA LEU A 173 14.04 13.73 26.48
C LEU A 173 14.76 13.23 25.24
N GLY A 174 14.05 12.84 24.20
CA GLY A 174 14.62 12.43 22.91
C GLY A 174 14.07 11.09 22.47
N ASP A 175 14.48 10.63 21.29
CA ASP A 175 14.02 9.33 20.78
C ASP A 175 14.96 8.22 21.29
N ASP A 176 14.54 7.49 22.31
CA ASP A 176 15.35 6.54 23.07
C ASP A 176 15.14 5.08 22.64
N TYR A 177 16.18 4.25 22.83
CA TYR A 177 16.09 2.79 22.70
C TYR A 177 16.41 2.11 24.03
N ILE A 178 15.45 1.38 24.60
CA ILE A 178 15.59 0.72 25.90
C ILE A 178 15.30 -0.78 25.77
N ASN A 179 16.26 -1.63 26.15
CA ASN A 179 16.11 -3.08 26.13
C ASN A 179 16.34 -3.72 27.51
N GLY A 180 15.29 -4.27 28.12
CA GLY A 180 15.29 -4.92 29.44
C GLY A 180 15.87 -6.33 29.45
N VAL A 181 15.89 -7.02 28.30
CA VAL A 181 16.43 -8.38 28.08
C VAL A 181 15.80 -9.47 28.94
N CYS A 182 16.09 -9.52 30.24
CA CYS A 182 15.50 -10.49 31.14
C CYS A 182 15.38 -9.93 32.54
N GLY A 183 14.22 -10.10 33.16
CA GLY A 183 13.93 -9.31 34.32
C GLY A 183 12.47 -9.28 34.67
N ASN A 184 12.12 -8.31 35.49
CA ASN A 184 10.74 -7.87 35.67
C ASN A 184 10.89 -6.35 35.68
N ASP A 185 11.03 -5.81 34.49
CA ASP A 185 11.62 -4.52 34.24
C ASP A 185 10.58 -3.42 34.29
N LYS A 186 11.03 -2.21 34.58
CA LYS A 186 10.20 -1.01 34.54
C LYS A 186 10.87 0.02 33.67
N LEU A 187 10.29 0.28 32.51
CA LEU A 187 10.90 1.04 31.45
C LEU A 187 9.98 2.21 31.10
N TRP A 188 10.52 3.42 31.09
CA TRP A 188 9.81 4.64 30.73
C TRP A 188 10.55 5.28 29.55
N GLY A 189 9.87 5.54 28.43
CA GLY A 189 10.39 6.37 27.35
C GLY A 189 10.47 7.84 27.75
N GLU A 190 9.35 8.36 28.27
CA GLU A 190 9.12 9.77 28.61
C GLU A 190 8.80 10.65 27.39
N ASP A 191 9.60 11.64 27.00
CA ASP A 191 9.28 12.52 25.86
C ASP A 191 10.11 12.09 24.64
N GLY A 192 9.50 11.57 23.58
CA GLY A 192 10.24 10.99 22.47
C GLY A 192 9.40 10.10 21.58
N ASN A 193 9.93 9.68 20.44
CA ASN A 193 9.41 8.49 19.75
C ASN A 193 10.30 7.31 20.13
N ASP A 194 9.96 6.66 21.23
CA ASP A 194 10.83 5.71 21.90
C ASP A 194 10.64 4.29 21.40
N THR A 195 11.67 3.47 21.54
CA THR A 195 11.61 2.03 21.28
C THR A 195 11.94 1.27 22.55
N ILE A 196 10.97 0.51 23.06
CA ILE A 196 11.11 -0.21 24.33
C ILE A 196 10.89 -1.71 24.11
N GLU A 197 11.88 -2.52 24.49
CA GLU A 197 11.82 -3.98 24.50
C GLU A 197 11.88 -4.50 25.94
N GLY A 198 10.80 -5.13 26.41
CA GLY A 198 10.72 -5.71 27.76
C GLY A 198 11.63 -6.92 27.91
N GLY A 199 11.43 -7.93 27.05
CA GLY A 199 12.29 -9.10 26.99
C GLY A 199 11.66 -10.32 27.66
N ASN A 200 12.45 -11.10 28.40
CA ASN A 200 11.91 -12.19 29.21
C ASN A 200 11.56 -11.66 30.59
N GLY A 201 10.29 -11.51 30.90
CA GLY A 201 9.97 -10.95 32.20
C GLY A 201 8.51 -10.85 32.49
N ARG A 202 8.15 -10.01 33.44
CA ARG A 202 6.79 -9.49 33.56
C ARG A 202 7.01 -8.01 33.70
N ASP A 203 7.04 -7.37 32.56
CA ASP A 203 7.62 -6.07 32.38
C ASP A 203 6.52 -5.03 32.40
N SER A 204 6.88 -3.81 32.79
CA SER A 204 5.96 -2.68 32.83
C SER A 204 6.59 -1.54 32.05
N MET A 205 5.93 -1.15 30.97
CA MET A 205 6.49 -0.22 30.00
C MET A 205 5.53 0.95 29.80
N TRP A 206 6.08 2.15 29.79
CA TRP A 206 5.37 3.39 29.51
C TRP A 206 6.10 4.09 28.38
N GLY A 207 5.40 4.35 27.27
CA GLY A 207 5.92 5.14 26.15
C GLY A 207 6.11 6.58 26.60
N GLY A 208 5.02 7.34 26.66
CA GLY A 208 5.00 8.69 27.22
C GLY A 208 4.42 9.69 26.25
N ILE A 209 5.17 10.69 25.83
CA ILE A 209 4.76 11.67 24.82
C ILE A 209 5.53 11.40 23.54
N GLY A 210 4.82 11.08 22.47
CA GLY A 210 5.33 10.85 21.13
C GLY A 210 4.94 9.47 20.64
N ASN A 211 5.35 9.11 19.43
CA ASN A 211 4.89 7.88 18.79
C ASN A 211 5.83 6.73 19.13
N ASP A 212 5.45 5.91 20.09
CA ASP A 212 6.31 4.91 20.70
C ASP A 212 6.15 3.52 20.08
N SER A 213 7.21 2.72 20.10
CA SER A 213 7.24 1.33 19.65
C SER A 213 7.61 0.42 20.81
N MET A 214 6.65 -0.35 21.32
CA MET A 214 6.84 -1.21 22.49
C MET A 214 6.59 -2.69 22.20
N ASN A 215 7.44 -3.55 22.75
CA ASN A 215 7.30 -5.01 22.64
C ASN A 215 7.56 -5.72 23.98
N GLY A 216 6.55 -6.38 24.53
CA GLY A 216 6.62 -7.14 25.80
C GLY A 216 7.45 -8.42 25.70
N GLN A 217 7.29 -9.13 24.57
CA GLN A 217 7.93 -10.40 24.22
C GLN A 217 7.43 -11.65 24.97
N ASN A 218 7.78 -11.88 26.23
CA ASN A 218 7.41 -13.14 26.90
C ASN A 218 6.90 -12.94 28.33
N GLN A 219 5.82 -13.69 28.61
CA GLN A 219 4.99 -13.71 29.82
C GLN A 219 4.07 -12.49 29.92
N ASP A 220 3.31 -12.40 31.02
CA ASP A 220 2.27 -11.39 31.23
C ASP A 220 2.90 -9.99 31.46
N ASP A 221 2.83 -9.13 30.45
CA ASP A 221 3.40 -7.79 30.41
C ASP A 221 2.34 -6.68 30.51
N MET A 222 2.77 -5.46 30.86
CA MET A 222 1.92 -4.27 30.92
C MET A 222 2.50 -3.15 30.06
N LEU A 223 1.76 -2.73 29.04
CA LEU A 223 2.16 -1.72 28.06
C LEU A 223 1.18 -0.54 28.11
N TRP A 224 1.72 0.67 28.27
CA TRP A 224 0.96 1.91 28.19
C TRP A 224 1.60 2.87 27.19
N GLY A 225 0.95 3.13 26.06
CA GLY A 225 1.39 4.10 25.05
C GLY A 225 1.42 5.53 25.59
N ASN A 226 0.29 5.96 26.15
CA ASN A 226 0.01 7.31 26.66
C ASN A 226 -0.35 8.32 25.56
N GLU A 227 0.48 9.31 25.25
CA GLU A 227 0.18 10.33 24.25
C GLU A 227 0.97 10.08 22.96
N GLY A 228 0.31 9.75 21.86
CA GLY A 228 0.99 9.49 20.59
C GLY A 228 0.25 8.47 19.75
N ASN A 229 0.71 8.27 18.52
CA ASN A 229 0.26 7.15 17.70
C ASN A 229 1.24 6.00 17.89
N ASP A 230 0.92 5.09 18.79
CA ASP A 230 1.84 4.10 19.32
C ASP A 230 1.71 2.75 18.61
N THR A 231 2.77 1.94 18.64
CA THR A 231 2.78 0.55 18.19
C THR A 231 3.08 -0.35 19.39
N LEU A 232 2.10 -1.15 19.80
CA LEU A 232 2.15 -1.93 21.04
C LEU A 232 1.98 -3.42 20.76
N ILE A 233 2.99 -4.22 21.13
CA ILE A 233 3.03 -5.66 20.84
C ILE A 233 3.24 -6.47 22.13
N GLY A 234 2.31 -7.36 22.47
CA GLY A 234 2.40 -8.26 23.63
C GLY A 234 3.26 -9.52 23.40
N GLU A 235 3.15 -10.12 22.20
CA GLU A 235 3.79 -11.38 21.77
C GLU A 235 3.28 -12.64 22.50
N LYS A 236 3.80 -13.00 23.69
CA LYS A 236 3.31 -14.18 24.43
C LYS A 236 3.03 -13.80 25.87
N GLY A 237 1.83 -14.03 26.34
CA GLY A 237 1.47 -13.66 27.70
C GLY A 237 -0.01 -13.45 27.83
N ASN A 238 -0.53 -13.24 29.03
CA ASN A 238 -1.83 -12.59 29.15
C ASN A 238 -1.55 -11.13 29.43
N ASP A 239 -1.37 -10.37 28.37
CA ASP A 239 -0.83 -9.03 28.41
C ASP A 239 -1.94 -8.01 28.67
N THR A 240 -1.55 -6.87 29.24
CA THR A 240 -2.44 -5.72 29.41
C THR A 240 -1.88 -4.56 28.62
N ILE A 241 -2.57 -4.17 27.57
CA ILE A 241 -2.14 -3.13 26.65
C ILE A 241 -3.17 -2.00 26.64
N ASP A 242 -2.68 -0.77 26.75
CA ASP A 242 -3.46 0.48 26.74
C ASP A 242 -2.76 1.48 25.82
N GLY A 243 -3.38 1.79 24.68
CA GLY A 243 -2.87 2.74 23.67
C GLY A 243 -2.78 4.15 24.26
N GLY A 244 -3.93 4.70 24.64
CA GLY A 244 -4.02 5.97 25.34
C GLY A 244 -4.68 7.01 24.45
N SER A 245 -3.93 7.93 23.86
CA SER A 245 -4.48 8.94 22.98
C SER A 245 -3.65 9.08 21.71
N GLY A 246 -4.31 9.03 20.57
CA GLY A 246 -3.71 9.00 19.24
C GLY A 246 -4.29 7.80 18.49
N ASP A 247 -3.85 7.61 17.25
CA ASP A 247 -4.29 6.46 16.45
C ASP A 247 -3.28 5.31 16.65
N ASP A 248 -3.63 4.34 17.50
CA ASP A 248 -2.71 3.31 17.98
C ASP A 248 -2.80 1.99 17.17
N ASP A 249 -1.68 1.27 17.07
CA ASP A 249 -1.58 -0.04 16.43
C ASP A 249 -1.22 -1.12 17.47
N ILE A 250 -2.19 -1.96 17.81
CA ILE A 250 -2.15 -2.87 18.96
C ILE A 250 -2.23 -4.33 18.48
N ASP A 251 -1.24 -5.14 18.90
CA ASP A 251 -1.20 -6.58 18.70
C ASP A 251 -0.96 -7.28 20.06
N GLY A 252 -2.01 -7.93 20.60
CA GLY A 252 -1.89 -8.69 21.85
C GLY A 252 -0.95 -9.90 21.73
N GLY A 253 -0.85 -10.49 20.55
CA GLY A 253 -0.12 -11.72 20.32
C GLY A 253 -0.88 -12.97 20.79
N LYS A 254 -0.19 -13.87 21.48
CA LYS A 254 -0.68 -15.19 21.87
C LYS A 254 -1.27 -15.13 23.26
N GLU A 255 -2.07 -16.16 23.56
CA GLU A 255 -2.79 -16.27 24.84
C GLU A 255 -3.87 -15.18 24.98
N ASN A 256 -4.31 -14.83 26.19
CA ASN A 256 -5.57 -14.08 26.36
C ASN A 256 -5.29 -12.68 26.88
N ASP A 257 -5.42 -11.69 26.02
CA ASP A 257 -4.99 -10.33 26.31
C ASP A 257 -6.14 -9.40 26.67
N LEU A 258 -5.80 -8.35 27.42
CA LEU A 258 -6.69 -7.25 27.74
C LEU A 258 -6.20 -5.99 27.03
N LEU A 259 -6.96 -5.55 26.03
CA LEU A 259 -6.58 -4.49 25.11
C LEU A 259 -7.51 -3.27 25.28
N THR A 260 -6.94 -2.08 25.24
CA THR A 260 -7.65 -0.80 25.30
C THR A 260 -7.00 0.12 24.27
N GLY A 261 -7.79 0.69 23.37
CA GLY A 261 -7.29 1.63 22.35
C GLY A 261 -7.14 3.03 22.95
N GLY A 262 -8.21 3.50 23.61
CA GLY A 262 -8.27 4.82 24.21
C GLY A 262 -9.01 5.81 23.32
N THR A 263 -8.36 6.92 22.95
CA THR A 263 -8.98 7.93 22.08
C THR A 263 -8.22 8.03 20.76
N GLY A 264 -8.93 7.96 19.64
CA GLY A 264 -8.35 8.00 18.31
C GLY A 264 -8.91 6.86 17.49
N ALA A 265 -8.46 6.73 16.25
CA ALA A 265 -8.87 5.63 15.37
C ALA A 265 -7.87 4.48 15.47
N ASP A 266 -8.16 3.52 16.36
CA ASP A 266 -7.20 2.48 16.73
C ASP A 266 -7.33 1.24 15.85
N ILE A 267 -6.22 0.51 15.69
CA ILE A 267 -6.14 -0.74 14.93
C ILE A 267 -5.75 -1.87 15.89
N PHE A 268 -6.59 -2.91 15.94
CA PHE A 268 -6.31 -4.15 16.66
C PHE A 268 -6.00 -5.27 15.68
N ARG A 269 -4.79 -5.83 15.73
CA ARG A 269 -4.33 -6.83 14.75
C ARG A 269 -4.65 -8.26 15.17
N TYR A 270 -5.12 -9.05 14.22
CA TYR A 270 -5.47 -10.46 14.41
C TYR A 270 -4.79 -11.41 13.40
N ALA A 271 -4.28 -12.54 13.92
CA ALA A 271 -3.63 -13.61 13.16
C ALA A 271 -4.03 -15.01 13.70
N SER A 272 -3.70 -16.05 12.93
CA SER A 272 -4.23 -17.42 13.13
C SER A 272 -3.84 -18.11 14.45
N ASP A 273 -2.83 -17.61 15.17
CA ASP A 273 -2.32 -18.21 16.40
C ASP A 273 -2.56 -17.38 17.67
N MET A 274 -3.45 -16.39 17.59
CA MET A 274 -3.84 -15.55 18.73
C MET A 274 -4.81 -16.26 19.66
N GLY A 275 -4.94 -15.83 20.92
CA GLY A 275 -5.82 -16.51 21.87
C GLY A 275 -7.22 -15.90 21.95
N CYS A 276 -7.70 -15.69 23.18
CA CYS A 276 -9.06 -15.19 23.45
C CYS A 276 -8.99 -13.83 24.14
N ASP A 277 -9.09 -12.78 23.35
CA ASP A 277 -8.79 -11.43 23.84
C ASP A 277 -10.04 -10.65 24.18
N THR A 278 -9.86 -9.60 24.97
CA THR A 278 -10.91 -8.65 25.34
C THR A 278 -10.47 -7.24 24.99
N ILE A 279 -11.23 -6.57 24.12
CA ILE A 279 -11.07 -5.14 23.85
C ILE A 279 -12.08 -4.37 24.70
N THR A 280 -11.62 -3.38 25.45
CA THR A 280 -12.45 -2.77 26.50
C THR A 280 -13.28 -1.56 26.05
N ASP A 281 -12.90 -0.91 24.94
CA ASP A 281 -13.45 0.39 24.53
C ASP A 281 -13.63 0.58 23.02
N PHE A 282 -13.72 -0.51 22.25
CA PHE A 282 -13.91 -0.47 20.79
C PHE A 282 -15.10 0.41 20.35
N THR A 283 -14.83 1.38 19.49
CA THR A 283 -15.77 2.37 18.94
C THR A 283 -16.04 2.10 17.47
N SER A 284 -17.24 1.60 17.16
CA SER A 284 -17.64 1.31 15.78
C SER A 284 -17.66 2.56 14.89
N GLY A 285 -17.11 2.43 13.68
CA GLY A 285 -16.93 3.49 12.69
C GLY A 285 -15.70 4.38 12.92
N GLU A 286 -14.94 4.13 13.99
CA GLU A 286 -13.68 4.82 14.33
C GLU A 286 -12.55 3.79 14.39
N ASP A 287 -12.68 2.80 15.29
CA ASP A 287 -11.70 1.72 15.48
C ASP A 287 -11.87 0.58 14.47
N ARG A 288 -10.79 -0.19 14.27
CA ARG A 288 -10.76 -1.24 13.26
C ARG A 288 -10.06 -2.50 13.75
N LEU A 289 -10.64 -3.66 13.45
CA LEU A 289 -10.00 -4.97 13.60
C LEU A 289 -9.30 -5.36 12.29
N ASP A 290 -7.97 -5.51 12.32
CA ASP A 290 -7.22 -6.05 11.20
C ASP A 290 -7.25 -7.57 11.19
N VAL A 291 -8.08 -8.13 10.33
CA VAL A 291 -8.25 -9.57 10.12
C VAL A 291 -7.71 -10.01 8.75
N SER A 292 -6.93 -9.15 8.08
CA SER A 292 -6.40 -9.42 6.73
C SER A 292 -5.48 -10.63 6.67
N LYS A 293 -4.89 -11.04 7.80
CA LYS A 293 -4.04 -12.25 7.90
C LYS A 293 -4.82 -13.54 8.16
N LEU A 294 -6.15 -13.48 8.20
CA LEU A 294 -7.03 -14.62 8.49
C LEU A 294 -7.78 -15.13 7.24
N ASP A 295 -7.41 -14.68 6.04
CA ASP A 295 -8.09 -15.01 4.77
C ASP A 295 -9.60 -14.68 4.80
N ILE A 296 -9.96 -13.54 5.41
CA ILE A 296 -11.34 -13.05 5.53
C ILE A 296 -11.48 -11.76 4.73
N TRP A 297 -12.29 -11.80 3.68
CA TRP A 297 -12.53 -10.68 2.76
C TRP A 297 -13.94 -10.08 2.86
N ASP A 298 -14.84 -10.69 3.63
CA ASP A 298 -16.17 -10.14 3.93
C ASP A 298 -16.62 -10.51 5.35
N ILE A 299 -17.24 -9.57 6.08
CA ILE A 299 -17.70 -9.79 7.45
C ILE A 299 -18.73 -10.93 7.57
N SER A 300 -19.45 -11.27 6.50
CA SER A 300 -20.37 -12.42 6.49
C SER A 300 -19.67 -13.76 6.65
N GLN A 301 -18.35 -13.83 6.44
CA GLN A 301 -17.53 -15.00 6.72
C GLN A 301 -17.25 -15.15 8.23
N LEU A 302 -17.41 -14.07 9.01
CA LEU A 302 -17.20 -14.08 10.46
C LEU A 302 -18.46 -14.54 11.20
N THR A 303 -18.24 -15.25 12.30
CA THR A 303 -19.31 -15.56 13.26
C THR A 303 -19.31 -14.54 14.38
N ILE A 304 -20.16 -13.52 14.22
CA ILE A 304 -20.37 -12.46 15.21
C ILE A 304 -21.62 -12.77 16.03
N THR A 305 -21.49 -12.75 17.37
CA THR A 305 -22.56 -13.12 18.30
C THR A 305 -22.65 -12.14 19.47
N GLN A 306 -23.87 -11.80 19.90
CA GLN A 306 -24.08 -11.00 21.10
C GLN A 306 -23.96 -11.87 22.37
N VAL A 307 -23.10 -11.47 23.31
CA VAL A 307 -22.88 -12.13 24.61
C VAL A 307 -23.09 -11.11 25.74
N GLY A 308 -24.30 -11.08 26.32
CA GLY A 308 -24.65 -10.03 27.27
C GLY A 308 -24.64 -8.66 26.58
N ASP A 309 -23.87 -7.72 27.12
CA ASP A 309 -23.72 -6.37 26.54
C ASP A 309 -22.53 -6.29 25.56
N ASN A 310 -21.84 -7.40 25.28
CA ASN A 310 -20.62 -7.45 24.47
C ASN A 310 -20.85 -8.13 23.12
N ALA A 311 -20.13 -7.70 22.09
CA ALA A 311 -20.06 -8.40 20.81
C ALA A 311 -18.88 -9.38 20.84
N ARG A 312 -19.10 -10.61 20.37
CA ARG A 312 -18.06 -11.64 20.28
C ARG A 312 -17.88 -12.07 18.84
N ILE A 313 -16.66 -11.92 18.33
CA ILE A 313 -16.26 -12.33 16.98
C ILE A 313 -15.42 -13.60 17.11
N ASN A 314 -15.85 -14.68 16.47
CA ASN A 314 -15.15 -15.97 16.54
C ASN A 314 -14.34 -16.19 15.26
N PHE A 315 -13.05 -16.52 15.41
CA PHE A 315 -12.11 -16.71 14.29
C PHE A 315 -11.87 -18.19 13.92
N GLY A 316 -12.39 -19.14 14.71
CA GLY A 316 -12.15 -20.57 14.53
C GLY A 316 -11.34 -21.17 15.68
N ASP A 317 -11.22 -22.50 15.76
CA ASP A 317 -10.38 -23.22 16.74
C ASP A 317 -10.46 -22.76 18.23
N PHE A 318 -11.64 -22.27 18.64
CA PHE A 318 -11.93 -21.70 19.97
C PHE A 318 -11.30 -20.33 20.27
N GLN A 319 -10.74 -19.65 19.26
CA GLN A 319 -10.26 -18.27 19.33
C GLN A 319 -11.40 -17.29 19.09
N TYR A 320 -11.42 -16.21 19.87
CA TYR A 320 -12.39 -15.13 19.72
C TYR A 320 -11.86 -13.84 20.31
N VAL A 321 -12.38 -12.72 19.84
CA VAL A 321 -12.27 -11.44 20.52
C VAL A 321 -13.64 -11.05 21.08
N GLU A 322 -13.65 -10.54 22.31
CA GLU A 322 -14.82 -9.95 22.94
C GLU A 322 -14.68 -8.43 23.02
N LEU A 323 -15.59 -7.71 22.36
CA LEU A 323 -15.68 -6.26 22.35
C LEU A 323 -16.65 -5.82 23.45
N THR A 324 -16.11 -5.21 24.51
CA THR A 324 -16.90 -4.85 25.69
C THR A 324 -17.86 -3.70 25.39
N GLY A 325 -19.15 -3.87 25.71
CA GLY A 325 -20.15 -2.81 25.52
C GLY A 325 -20.57 -2.53 24.09
N VAL A 326 -20.07 -3.29 23.11
CA VAL A 326 -20.42 -3.18 21.68
C VAL A 326 -21.61 -4.08 21.36
N ASN A 327 -22.54 -3.56 20.56
CA ASN A 327 -23.64 -4.36 20.00
C ASN A 327 -23.20 -4.99 18.67
N ALA A 328 -23.37 -6.30 18.55
CA ALA A 328 -22.98 -7.07 17.36
C ALA A 328 -23.65 -6.57 16.07
N ASP A 329 -24.88 -6.05 16.15
CA ASP A 329 -25.63 -5.55 14.99
C ASP A 329 -25.10 -4.19 14.47
N ASP A 330 -24.27 -3.49 15.26
CA ASP A 330 -23.72 -2.20 14.88
C ASP A 330 -22.42 -2.34 14.05
N LEU A 331 -21.82 -3.54 13.99
CA LEU A 331 -20.60 -3.81 13.23
C LEU A 331 -20.87 -3.95 11.73
N THR A 332 -20.01 -3.33 10.93
CA THR A 332 -20.05 -3.25 9.48
C THR A 332 -18.67 -3.51 8.88
N ASN A 333 -18.55 -3.62 7.55
CA ASN A 333 -17.25 -3.76 6.88
C ASN A 333 -16.28 -2.58 7.17
N ALA A 334 -16.77 -1.42 7.63
CA ALA A 334 -15.91 -0.28 7.96
C ALA A 334 -15.08 -0.51 9.24
N ASP A 335 -15.58 -1.36 10.14
CA ASP A 335 -14.96 -1.70 11.43
C ASP A 335 -13.82 -2.73 11.28
N PHE A 336 -13.48 -3.13 10.04
CA PHE A 336 -12.50 -4.16 9.76
C PHE A 336 -11.49 -3.71 8.70
N ILE A 337 -10.28 -4.25 8.77
CA ILE A 337 -9.36 -4.36 7.64
C ILE A 337 -9.46 -5.80 7.15
N LEU A 338 -10.04 -5.98 5.96
CA LEU A 338 -10.34 -7.26 5.34
C LEU A 338 -9.26 -7.61 4.29
N ASP A 339 -9.07 -8.89 4.02
CA ASP A 339 -8.22 -9.39 2.95
C ASP A 339 -8.86 -9.13 1.56
N THR A 340 -8.06 -9.23 0.51
CA THR A 340 -8.53 -9.22 -0.87
C THR A 340 -9.29 -10.50 -1.20
N PRO A 341 -10.47 -10.44 -1.86
CA PRO A 341 -11.19 -11.62 -2.29
C PRO A 341 -10.30 -12.52 -3.16
N PRO A 342 -10.29 -13.84 -2.96
CA PRO A 342 -9.49 -14.75 -3.77
C PRO A 342 -10.00 -14.74 -5.21
N VAL A 343 -9.11 -14.47 -6.15
CA VAL A 343 -9.35 -14.74 -7.57
C VAL A 343 -9.40 -16.26 -7.74
N ILE A 344 -10.59 -16.84 -7.93
CA ILE A 344 -10.70 -18.25 -8.32
C ILE A 344 -10.06 -18.35 -9.70
N ALA A 345 -8.86 -18.94 -9.77
CA ALA A 345 -8.19 -19.17 -11.04
C ALA A 345 -9.04 -20.12 -11.89
N PRO A 346 -9.50 -19.71 -13.08
CA PRO A 346 -10.28 -20.57 -13.97
C PRO A 346 -9.50 -21.83 -14.34
N THR A 347 -10.23 -22.90 -14.64
CA THR A 347 -9.73 -24.20 -15.04
C THR A 347 -10.26 -24.57 -16.43
N ASN A 348 -9.69 -25.59 -17.08
CA ASN A 348 -10.23 -26.10 -18.36
C ASN A 348 -11.53 -26.93 -18.20
N GLY A 349 -12.32 -26.70 -17.17
CA GLY A 349 -13.59 -27.38 -16.95
C GLY A 349 -14.62 -26.41 -16.41
N GLY A 350 -15.90 -26.79 -16.48
CA GLY A 350 -17.01 -25.94 -16.06
C GLY A 350 -16.82 -25.29 -14.68
N ASP A 351 -16.60 -23.99 -14.69
CA ASP A 351 -16.38 -23.14 -13.53
C ASP A 351 -17.64 -22.33 -13.17
N ASN A 352 -17.72 -21.90 -11.91
CA ASN A 352 -18.78 -21.01 -11.43
C ASN A 352 -18.13 -19.87 -10.65
N LEU A 353 -18.05 -18.71 -11.28
CA LEU A 353 -17.31 -17.56 -10.83
C LEU A 353 -18.27 -16.41 -10.48
N THR A 354 -17.90 -15.64 -9.47
CA THR A 354 -18.59 -14.41 -9.08
C THR A 354 -17.54 -13.34 -8.83
N GLY A 355 -17.64 -12.20 -9.50
CA GLY A 355 -16.75 -11.05 -9.32
C GLY A 355 -17.23 -10.10 -8.23
N THR A 356 -16.70 -8.88 -8.24
CA THR A 356 -16.98 -7.87 -7.22
C THR A 356 -17.62 -6.60 -7.82
N ASN A 357 -17.37 -5.43 -7.24
CA ASN A 357 -17.79 -4.14 -7.80
C ASN A 357 -16.57 -3.36 -8.37
N ALA A 358 -15.48 -4.06 -8.64
CA ALA A 358 -14.26 -3.50 -9.19
C ALA A 358 -14.04 -4.06 -10.59
N ALA A 359 -13.37 -3.30 -11.46
CA ALA A 359 -13.02 -3.79 -12.80
C ALA A 359 -12.12 -5.03 -12.74
N GLU A 360 -12.56 -6.12 -13.35
CA GLU A 360 -11.94 -7.44 -13.33
C GLU A 360 -11.69 -8.01 -14.73
N THR A 361 -10.90 -9.08 -14.79
CA THR A 361 -10.66 -9.81 -16.04
C THR A 361 -10.83 -11.30 -15.81
N PHE A 362 -11.77 -11.90 -16.52
CA PHE A 362 -12.08 -13.32 -16.50
C PHE A 362 -11.55 -13.97 -17.79
N ASP A 363 -10.75 -15.02 -17.66
CA ASP A 363 -10.30 -15.88 -18.77
C ASP A 363 -10.70 -17.31 -18.48
N LEU A 364 -11.86 -17.73 -18.99
CA LEU A 364 -12.53 -18.98 -18.62
C LEU A 364 -11.94 -20.22 -19.32
N MET A 365 -11.03 -20.03 -20.28
CA MET A 365 -10.31 -21.10 -20.97
C MET A 365 -11.22 -22.08 -21.74
N ASP A 366 -11.35 -23.32 -21.27
CA ASP A 366 -12.23 -24.34 -21.85
C ASP A 366 -13.23 -24.71 -20.74
N GLY A 367 -14.46 -25.06 -21.07
CA GLY A 367 -15.42 -25.31 -20.01
C GLY A 367 -16.84 -25.28 -20.50
N SER A 368 -17.74 -25.03 -19.57
CA SER A 368 -19.11 -24.60 -19.85
C SER A 368 -19.44 -23.85 -18.59
N ASP A 369 -19.11 -22.58 -18.63
CA ASP A 369 -18.79 -21.79 -17.46
C ASP A 369 -19.96 -20.90 -17.10
N PHE A 370 -20.05 -20.55 -15.82
CA PHE A 370 -21.04 -19.62 -15.31
C PHE A 370 -20.31 -18.46 -14.65
N VAL A 371 -20.53 -17.24 -15.13
CA VAL A 371 -19.93 -16.03 -14.58
C VAL A 371 -21.01 -15.04 -14.21
N ARG A 372 -20.83 -14.41 -13.05
CA ARG A 372 -21.53 -13.18 -12.67
C ARG A 372 -20.50 -12.16 -12.22
N ALA A 373 -20.14 -11.21 -13.07
CA ALA A 373 -18.98 -10.35 -12.85
C ALA A 373 -19.28 -9.26 -11.80
N GLY A 374 -20.40 -8.55 -11.91
CA GLY A 374 -20.95 -7.77 -10.80
C GLY A 374 -21.07 -6.29 -11.11
N GLY A 375 -20.08 -5.50 -10.76
CA GLY A 375 -20.01 -4.09 -11.15
C GLY A 375 -18.58 -3.65 -11.40
N GLY A 376 -18.41 -2.49 -12.03
CA GLY A 376 -17.13 -2.07 -12.59
C GLY A 376 -16.93 -2.63 -14.00
N ASN A 377 -16.14 -1.92 -14.81
CA ASN A 377 -15.92 -2.26 -16.22
C ASN A 377 -15.08 -3.53 -16.37
N ASP A 378 -15.74 -4.65 -16.61
CA ASP A 378 -15.15 -5.98 -16.66
C ASP A 378 -14.72 -6.39 -18.07
N THR A 379 -13.75 -7.31 -18.14
CA THR A 379 -13.36 -7.98 -19.40
C THR A 379 -13.50 -9.49 -19.25
N ILE A 380 -14.37 -10.10 -20.04
CA ILE A 380 -14.73 -11.52 -19.92
C ILE A 380 -14.39 -12.25 -21.21
N LEU A 381 -13.52 -13.25 -21.13
CA LEU A 381 -13.17 -14.17 -22.22
C LEU A 381 -13.78 -15.54 -21.91
N GLY A 382 -14.90 -15.89 -22.56
CA GLY A 382 -15.63 -17.14 -22.37
C GLY A 382 -14.87 -18.38 -22.86
N GLY A 383 -14.14 -18.24 -23.97
CA GLY A 383 -13.21 -19.27 -24.41
C GLY A 383 -13.91 -20.40 -25.19
N SER A 384 -13.76 -21.66 -24.79
CA SER A 384 -14.43 -22.78 -25.48
C SER A 384 -15.44 -23.41 -24.54
N GLY A 385 -16.71 -23.53 -24.94
CA GLY A 385 -17.67 -24.09 -24.02
C GLY A 385 -19.11 -23.94 -24.43
N ILE A 386 -20.01 -23.94 -23.45
CA ILE A 386 -21.34 -23.36 -23.60
C ILE A 386 -21.46 -22.54 -22.34
N ASP A 387 -21.20 -21.26 -22.49
CA ASP A 387 -20.96 -20.38 -21.36
C ASP A 387 -22.21 -19.56 -21.07
N THR A 388 -22.33 -19.13 -19.82
CA THR A 388 -23.40 -18.24 -19.37
C THR A 388 -22.76 -17.11 -18.57
N ILE A 389 -22.76 -15.93 -19.16
CA ILE A 389 -22.01 -14.76 -18.67
C ILE A 389 -23.00 -13.64 -18.38
N TYR A 390 -23.01 -13.17 -17.12
CA TYR A 390 -23.67 -11.94 -16.69
C TYR A 390 -22.58 -10.93 -16.33
N ALA A 391 -22.49 -9.83 -17.08
CA ALA A 391 -21.45 -8.82 -16.88
C ALA A 391 -21.79 -7.89 -15.71
N GLY A 392 -22.96 -7.25 -15.73
CA GLY A 392 -23.59 -6.72 -14.53
C GLY A 392 -23.88 -5.24 -14.60
N ASN A 393 -23.10 -4.40 -13.93
CA ASN A 393 -23.27 -2.94 -14.03
C ASN A 393 -21.98 -2.32 -14.55
N ASP A 394 -22.12 -1.15 -15.19
CA ASP A 394 -21.04 -0.38 -15.81
C ASP A 394 -20.66 -0.95 -17.19
N ASP A 395 -19.81 -0.25 -17.96
CA ASP A 395 -19.54 -0.60 -19.35
C ASP A 395 -18.56 -1.79 -19.46
N ASP A 396 -19.04 -2.94 -19.94
CA ASP A 396 -18.33 -4.21 -19.95
C ASP A 396 -17.84 -4.66 -21.34
N TYR A 397 -16.87 -5.57 -21.36
CA TYR A 397 -16.34 -6.19 -22.58
C TYR A 397 -16.46 -7.72 -22.51
N ILE A 398 -17.24 -8.32 -23.42
CA ILE A 398 -17.49 -9.77 -23.46
C ILE A 398 -17.05 -10.36 -24.81
N TYR A 399 -16.27 -11.44 -24.76
CA TYR A 399 -16.07 -12.37 -25.87
C TYR A 399 -16.62 -13.75 -25.47
N GLY A 400 -17.68 -14.23 -26.13
CA GLY A 400 -18.30 -15.54 -25.91
C GLY A 400 -17.31 -16.67 -26.22
N GLY A 401 -16.84 -16.72 -27.46
CA GLY A 401 -15.80 -17.66 -27.85
C GLY A 401 -16.30 -18.71 -28.82
N SER A 402 -16.20 -19.98 -28.46
CA SER A 402 -16.78 -21.04 -29.27
C SER A 402 -17.79 -21.84 -28.48
N GLY A 403 -18.92 -22.10 -29.13
CA GLY A 403 -20.04 -22.83 -28.57
C GLY A 403 -21.27 -21.93 -28.41
N ALA A 404 -22.41 -22.54 -28.10
CA ALA A 404 -23.69 -21.84 -28.14
C ALA A 404 -23.96 -21.11 -26.82
N ASP A 405 -23.41 -19.90 -26.69
CA ASP A 405 -23.28 -19.17 -25.44
C ASP A 405 -24.54 -18.35 -25.09
N ARG A 406 -24.59 -17.92 -23.83
CA ARG A 406 -25.58 -16.96 -23.32
C ARG A 406 -24.87 -15.78 -22.69
N LEU A 407 -24.97 -14.63 -23.33
CA LEU A 407 -24.25 -13.42 -22.95
C LEU A 407 -25.26 -12.35 -22.55
N TYR A 408 -25.04 -11.72 -21.39
CA TYR A 408 -25.86 -10.66 -20.85
C TYR A 408 -24.95 -9.48 -20.47
N GLY A 409 -25.10 -8.33 -21.14
CA GLY A 409 -24.42 -7.08 -20.77
C GLY A 409 -24.98 -6.48 -19.47
N ASP A 410 -26.31 -6.57 -19.32
CA ASP A 410 -27.08 -6.08 -18.16
C ASP A 410 -27.22 -4.55 -18.13
N GLN A 411 -26.43 -3.79 -17.37
CA GLN A 411 -26.50 -2.31 -17.30
C GLN A 411 -25.17 -1.71 -17.71
N GLY A 412 -25.14 -0.82 -18.70
CA GLY A 412 -23.89 -0.25 -19.18
C GLY A 412 -23.96 -0.03 -20.68
N ASN A 413 -22.95 0.60 -21.27
CA ASN A 413 -22.76 0.60 -22.72
C ASN A 413 -21.75 -0.50 -23.04
N ASP A 414 -22.25 -1.69 -23.33
CA ASP A 414 -21.44 -2.90 -23.37
C ASP A 414 -20.91 -3.20 -24.77
N ILE A 415 -19.80 -3.93 -24.85
CA ILE A 415 -19.25 -4.48 -26.10
C ILE A 415 -19.29 -5.99 -26.01
N ILE A 416 -20.14 -6.62 -26.82
CA ILE A 416 -20.39 -8.06 -26.78
C ILE A 416 -20.11 -8.69 -28.14
N HIS A 417 -19.26 -9.73 -28.15
CA HIS A 417 -18.98 -10.55 -29.32
C HIS A 417 -19.32 -12.02 -29.04
N GLY A 418 -20.31 -12.59 -29.74
CA GLY A 418 -20.65 -14.02 -29.65
C GLY A 418 -19.53 -14.91 -30.21
N GLN A 419 -19.11 -14.59 -31.45
CA GLN A 419 -18.04 -15.19 -32.24
C GLN A 419 -18.42 -16.43 -33.05
N ALA A 420 -18.52 -17.63 -32.46
CA ALA A 420 -18.72 -18.86 -33.23
C ALA A 420 -19.77 -19.76 -32.60
N ASP A 421 -20.53 -20.45 -33.45
CA ASP A 421 -21.73 -21.21 -33.09
C ASP A 421 -22.94 -20.28 -32.80
N ASN A 422 -24.06 -20.85 -32.39
CA ASN A 422 -25.34 -20.12 -32.36
C ASN A 422 -25.55 -19.51 -30.98
N ASP A 423 -25.37 -18.21 -30.85
CA ASP A 423 -25.38 -17.49 -29.58
C ASP A 423 -26.73 -16.86 -29.24
N LEU A 424 -26.90 -16.58 -27.96
CA LEU A 424 -28.00 -15.78 -27.43
C LEU A 424 -27.42 -14.61 -26.65
N ILE A 425 -27.62 -13.40 -27.16
CA ILE A 425 -27.00 -12.18 -26.64
C ILE A 425 -28.09 -11.17 -26.28
N PHE A 426 -27.98 -10.61 -25.08
CA PHE A 426 -28.78 -9.48 -24.60
C PHE A 426 -27.83 -8.34 -24.22
N GLY A 427 -28.02 -7.16 -24.81
CA GLY A 427 -27.32 -5.93 -24.45
C GLY A 427 -27.76 -5.48 -23.05
N GLY A 428 -29.00 -5.00 -22.95
CA GLY A 428 -29.63 -4.68 -21.68
C GLY A 428 -30.02 -3.21 -21.61
N GLU A 429 -29.63 -2.50 -20.55
CA GLU A 429 -29.81 -1.05 -20.45
C GLU A 429 -28.53 -0.32 -20.85
N GLY A 430 -28.61 0.57 -21.85
CA GLY A 430 -27.50 1.41 -22.30
C GLY A 430 -27.34 1.34 -23.81
N ASN A 431 -26.30 1.96 -24.37
CA ASN A 431 -26.08 1.95 -25.83
C ASN A 431 -25.02 0.91 -26.16
N ASP A 432 -25.47 -0.27 -26.55
CA ASP A 432 -24.62 -1.45 -26.65
C ASP A 432 -24.06 -1.64 -28.06
N TYR A 433 -22.91 -2.28 -28.15
CA TYR A 433 -22.36 -2.82 -29.39
C TYR A 433 -22.39 -4.35 -29.33
N ILE A 434 -23.20 -4.97 -30.19
CA ILE A 434 -23.39 -6.41 -30.25
C ILE A 434 -22.99 -6.94 -31.61
N ASN A 435 -22.07 -7.91 -31.63
CA ASN A 435 -21.69 -8.67 -32.82
C ASN A 435 -21.97 -10.15 -32.58
N GLY A 436 -22.90 -10.74 -33.36
CA GLY A 436 -23.27 -12.16 -33.26
C GLY A 436 -22.11 -13.07 -33.65
N GLY A 437 -21.58 -12.90 -34.86
CA GLY A 437 -20.40 -13.59 -35.33
C GLY A 437 -20.72 -14.55 -36.46
N ASN A 438 -20.42 -15.84 -36.30
CA ASN A 438 -20.74 -16.85 -37.31
C ASN A 438 -21.82 -17.78 -36.78
N ASP A 439 -22.64 -18.29 -37.70
CA ASP A 439 -23.79 -19.15 -37.45
C ASP A 439 -25.03 -18.33 -37.06
N ASN A 440 -26.12 -18.98 -36.58
CA ASN A 440 -27.43 -18.32 -36.50
C ASN A 440 -27.69 -17.81 -35.09
N ASP A 441 -27.54 -16.52 -34.90
CA ASP A 441 -27.57 -15.88 -33.60
C ASP A 441 -28.93 -15.28 -33.25
N ARG A 442 -29.13 -15.04 -31.95
CA ARG A 442 -30.24 -14.25 -31.44
C ARG A 442 -29.70 -13.07 -30.66
N LEU A 443 -29.94 -11.87 -31.19
CA LEU A 443 -29.43 -10.63 -30.64
C LEU A 443 -30.60 -9.76 -30.18
N TYR A 444 -30.50 -9.24 -28.96
CA TYR A 444 -31.45 -8.28 -28.38
C TYR A 444 -30.63 -7.08 -27.88
N GLY A 445 -30.87 -5.88 -28.44
CA GLY A 445 -30.28 -4.64 -27.91
C GLY A 445 -30.93 -4.24 -26.58
N ASP A 446 -32.24 -4.45 -26.50
CA ASP A 446 -33.10 -4.13 -25.37
C ASP A 446 -33.36 -2.62 -25.22
N ALA A 447 -32.63 -1.86 -24.40
CA ALA A 447 -32.97 -0.46 -24.13
C ALA A 447 -31.78 0.48 -24.28
N GLY A 448 -31.77 1.25 -25.35
CA GLY A 448 -30.85 2.33 -25.65
C GLY A 448 -30.70 2.47 -27.16
N ASN A 449 -29.68 3.20 -27.63
CA ASN A 449 -29.42 3.33 -29.06
C ASN A 449 -28.30 2.37 -29.41
N ASP A 450 -28.68 1.16 -29.78
CA ASP A 450 -27.78 0.03 -29.88
C ASP A 450 -27.21 -0.11 -31.30
N THR A 451 -26.06 -0.75 -31.41
CA THR A 451 -25.45 -1.15 -32.68
C THR A 451 -25.35 -2.66 -32.73
N LEU A 452 -26.13 -3.29 -33.62
CA LEU A 452 -26.22 -4.73 -33.74
C LEU A 452 -25.74 -5.20 -35.11
N ASP A 453 -24.86 -6.21 -35.12
CA ASP A 453 -24.36 -6.84 -36.35
C ASP A 453 -24.45 -8.36 -36.25
N GLY A 454 -25.30 -8.98 -37.10
CA GLY A 454 -25.46 -10.43 -37.20
C GLY A 454 -24.25 -11.14 -37.81
N GLU A 455 -23.47 -10.46 -38.64
CA GLU A 455 -22.36 -11.06 -39.40
C GLU A 455 -22.79 -12.24 -40.30
N ASN A 456 -22.29 -13.47 -40.16
CA ASN A 456 -22.64 -14.56 -41.08
C ASN A 456 -23.63 -15.52 -40.42
N GLY A 457 -24.83 -15.70 -40.96
CA GLY A 457 -25.81 -16.47 -40.22
C GLY A 457 -27.14 -16.66 -40.91
N ASN A 458 -28.18 -16.90 -40.15
CA ASN A 458 -29.56 -16.56 -40.52
C ASN A 458 -30.12 -16.04 -39.21
N ASP A 459 -29.91 -14.76 -38.98
CA ASP A 459 -29.91 -14.19 -37.64
C ASP A 459 -31.28 -13.66 -37.27
N ASN A 460 -31.50 -13.58 -35.97
CA ASN A 460 -32.72 -13.09 -35.36
C ASN A 460 -32.34 -11.89 -34.49
N ILE A 461 -32.63 -10.69 -34.97
CA ILE A 461 -32.15 -9.44 -34.38
C ILE A 461 -33.32 -8.57 -33.96
N TRP A 462 -33.32 -8.14 -32.71
CA TRP A 462 -34.26 -7.18 -32.15
C TRP A 462 -33.47 -5.98 -31.60
N GLY A 463 -33.72 -4.78 -32.12
CA GLY A 463 -33.12 -3.54 -31.61
C GLY A 463 -33.63 -3.26 -30.20
N GLY A 464 -34.93 -3.02 -30.09
CA GLY A 464 -35.60 -2.84 -28.80
C GLY A 464 -36.16 -1.44 -28.68
N ALA A 465 -35.68 -0.66 -27.72
CA ALA A 465 -36.16 0.70 -27.48
C ALA A 465 -35.02 1.71 -27.57
N GLY A 466 -35.16 2.69 -28.46
CA GLY A 466 -34.17 3.69 -28.80
C GLY A 466 -33.90 3.65 -30.30
N ASN A 467 -32.98 4.48 -30.78
CA ASN A 467 -32.71 4.60 -32.22
C ASN A 467 -31.55 3.69 -32.59
N ASP A 468 -31.86 2.51 -33.12
CA ASP A 468 -30.90 1.43 -33.29
C ASP A 468 -30.26 1.44 -34.69
N LEU A 469 -29.02 0.95 -34.75
CA LEU A 469 -28.29 0.69 -35.99
C LEU A 469 -28.12 -0.83 -36.16
N ILE A 470 -28.81 -1.41 -37.13
CA ILE A 470 -28.90 -2.87 -37.27
C ILE A 470 -28.40 -3.33 -38.63
N SER A 471 -27.45 -4.27 -38.62
CA SER A 471 -26.94 -5.00 -39.79
C SER A 471 -27.25 -6.49 -39.64
N GLY A 472 -28.00 -7.06 -40.58
CA GLY A 472 -28.21 -8.51 -40.68
C GLY A 472 -26.97 -9.27 -41.12
N GLY A 473 -26.07 -8.61 -41.86
CA GLY A 473 -24.85 -9.23 -42.36
C GLY A 473 -25.13 -10.13 -43.57
N ALA A 474 -24.98 -11.44 -43.44
CA ALA A 474 -25.13 -12.38 -44.52
C ALA A 474 -25.95 -13.59 -44.11
N GLY A 475 -27.18 -13.66 -44.58
CA GLY A 475 -27.89 -14.91 -44.73
C GLY A 475 -29.35 -14.78 -45.09
N LYS A 476 -30.22 -15.02 -44.13
CA LYS A 476 -31.68 -14.89 -44.28
C LYS A 476 -32.18 -14.42 -42.94
N ASP A 477 -32.07 -13.13 -42.75
CA ASP A 477 -32.10 -12.53 -41.43
C ASP A 477 -33.51 -12.04 -41.13
N GLN A 478 -33.89 -12.14 -39.86
CA GLN A 478 -35.14 -11.62 -39.35
C GLN A 478 -34.81 -10.47 -38.40
N ILE A 479 -35.17 -9.26 -38.82
CA ILE A 479 -34.83 -8.02 -38.12
C ILE A 479 -36.10 -7.29 -37.70
N ASP A 480 -36.10 -6.78 -36.48
CA ASP A 480 -37.14 -5.94 -35.88
C ASP A 480 -36.45 -4.78 -35.14
N GLY A 481 -36.62 -3.55 -35.65
CA GLY A 481 -36.03 -2.34 -35.07
C GLY A 481 -36.58 -2.07 -33.68
N GLY A 482 -37.89 -1.86 -33.60
CA GLY A 482 -38.62 -1.77 -32.33
C GLY A 482 -39.20 -0.38 -32.11
N ASP A 483 -38.97 0.22 -30.96
CA ASP A 483 -39.43 1.56 -30.62
C ASP A 483 -38.31 2.59 -30.85
N GLY A 484 -38.37 3.43 -31.89
CA GLY A 484 -37.40 4.49 -32.13
C GLY A 484 -37.22 4.79 -33.62
N ASP A 485 -36.35 5.74 -33.96
CA ASP A 485 -36.01 5.99 -35.36
C ASP A 485 -34.83 5.10 -35.75
N ASP A 486 -35.10 3.92 -36.33
CA ASP A 486 -34.10 2.88 -36.56
C ASP A 486 -33.46 2.96 -37.94
N THR A 487 -32.24 2.42 -38.08
CA THR A 487 -31.55 2.26 -39.37
C THR A 487 -31.18 0.81 -39.58
N ILE A 488 -31.79 0.17 -40.59
CA ILE A 488 -31.74 -1.28 -40.80
C ILE A 488 -31.12 -1.59 -42.17
N ASP A 489 -30.03 -2.36 -42.20
CA ASP A 489 -29.45 -2.99 -43.39
C ASP A 489 -29.62 -4.52 -43.27
N GLY A 490 -30.43 -5.12 -44.15
CA GLY A 490 -30.60 -6.58 -44.17
C GLY A 490 -29.35 -7.32 -44.65
N GLY A 491 -28.50 -6.68 -45.45
CA GLY A 491 -27.29 -7.27 -45.98
C GLY A 491 -27.50 -8.29 -47.11
N TRP A 492 -26.74 -9.38 -47.07
CA TRP A 492 -26.75 -10.42 -48.10
C TRP A 492 -27.78 -11.49 -47.79
N GLY A 493 -28.97 -11.39 -48.35
CA GLY A 493 -29.94 -12.43 -48.05
C GLY A 493 -31.25 -12.29 -48.76
N ASP A 494 -32.17 -13.19 -48.39
CA ASP A 494 -33.59 -12.89 -48.57
C ASP A 494 -34.12 -12.61 -47.17
N ASP A 495 -34.16 -11.32 -46.80
CA ASP A 495 -34.30 -10.89 -45.41
C ASP A 495 -35.72 -10.40 -45.12
N ASN A 496 -36.12 -10.48 -43.85
CA ASN A 496 -37.42 -10.02 -43.37
C ASN A 496 -37.26 -8.94 -42.33
N LEU A 497 -37.61 -7.71 -42.71
CA LEU A 497 -37.32 -6.48 -41.98
C LEU A 497 -38.63 -5.89 -41.43
N THR A 498 -38.57 -5.44 -40.19
CA THR A 498 -39.65 -4.74 -39.48
C THR A 498 -39.02 -3.52 -38.84
N GLY A 499 -39.57 -2.34 -39.12
CA GLY A 499 -39.08 -1.09 -38.53
C GLY A 499 -39.59 -0.92 -37.11
N GLY A 500 -40.89 -1.13 -36.91
CA GLY A 500 -41.55 -0.97 -35.64
C GLY A 500 -42.27 0.37 -35.54
N THR A 501 -41.95 1.19 -34.55
CA THR A 501 -42.55 2.52 -34.37
C THR A 501 -41.48 3.58 -34.41
N GLY A 502 -41.73 4.66 -35.13
CA GLY A 502 -40.76 5.74 -35.34
C GLY A 502 -40.50 5.91 -36.82
N ALA A 503 -39.59 6.80 -37.18
CA ALA A 503 -39.26 7.10 -38.56
C ALA A 503 -38.03 6.32 -39.01
N ASP A 504 -38.26 5.16 -39.63
CA ASP A 504 -37.21 4.19 -39.89
C ASP A 504 -36.54 4.38 -41.25
N ILE A 505 -35.29 3.94 -41.36
CA ILE A 505 -34.51 3.94 -42.59
C ILE A 505 -34.08 2.51 -42.92
N PHE A 506 -34.61 1.97 -44.02
CA PHE A 506 -34.16 0.70 -44.57
C PHE A 506 -33.12 0.95 -45.66
N VAL A 507 -31.90 0.44 -45.48
CA VAL A 507 -30.78 0.67 -46.38
C VAL A 507 -30.60 -0.50 -47.32
N PHE A 508 -30.51 -0.20 -48.63
CA PHE A 508 -30.33 -1.20 -49.67
C PHE A 508 -29.18 -0.84 -50.59
N ASP A 509 -28.31 -1.83 -50.84
CA ASP A 509 -27.27 -1.74 -51.84
C ASP A 509 -27.30 -2.90 -52.85
N ASP A 510 -26.24 -3.03 -53.65
CA ASP A 510 -26.16 -4.05 -54.70
C ASP A 510 -25.90 -5.48 -54.19
N ARG A 511 -25.87 -5.66 -52.87
CA ARG A 511 -25.68 -6.95 -52.18
C ARG A 511 -27.01 -7.58 -51.76
N MET A 512 -28.12 -6.83 -51.78
CA MET A 512 -29.45 -7.33 -51.48
C MET A 512 -29.89 -8.43 -52.47
N ARG A 513 -30.76 -9.36 -52.04
CA ARG A 513 -31.43 -10.30 -52.96
C ARG A 513 -32.93 -10.08 -52.93
N ALA A 514 -33.68 -10.80 -52.11
CA ALA A 514 -35.13 -10.76 -52.14
C ALA A 514 -35.70 -10.46 -50.76
N ASP A 515 -35.79 -9.16 -50.45
CA ASP A 515 -36.10 -8.72 -49.10
C ASP A 515 -37.58 -8.34 -48.98
N THR A 516 -38.07 -8.40 -47.75
CA THR A 516 -39.44 -8.08 -47.39
C THR A 516 -39.46 -7.10 -46.23
N ILE A 517 -40.11 -5.96 -46.39
CA ILE A 517 -40.44 -5.06 -45.28
C ILE A 517 -41.90 -5.31 -44.88
N THR A 518 -42.14 -5.54 -43.59
CA THR A 518 -43.45 -6.02 -43.12
C THR A 518 -44.43 -4.92 -42.68
N ASP A 519 -43.93 -3.72 -42.38
CA ASP A 519 -44.68 -2.66 -41.70
C ASP A 519 -44.36 -1.23 -42.20
N PHE A 520 -43.83 -1.08 -43.41
CA PHE A 520 -43.49 0.22 -43.98
C PHE A 520 -44.65 1.23 -43.91
N THR A 521 -44.40 2.38 -43.28
CA THR A 521 -45.35 3.46 -43.04
C THR A 521 -45.05 4.67 -43.93
N ASP A 522 -45.95 4.92 -44.89
CA ASP A 522 -45.89 6.08 -45.79
C ASP A 522 -45.80 7.41 -45.03
N GLY A 523 -44.87 8.27 -45.47
CA GLY A 523 -44.63 9.59 -44.90
C GLY A 523 -43.91 9.60 -43.55
N GLU A 524 -43.51 8.44 -43.04
CA GLU A 524 -42.72 8.26 -41.82
C GLU A 524 -41.40 7.54 -42.16
N ASP A 525 -41.49 6.36 -42.75
CA ASP A 525 -40.34 5.51 -43.09
C ASP A 525 -39.71 5.87 -44.44
N ARG A 526 -38.45 5.47 -44.62
CA ARG A 526 -37.67 5.80 -45.80
C ARG A 526 -36.81 4.63 -46.26
N LEU A 527 -36.68 4.51 -47.58
CA LEU A 527 -35.83 3.53 -48.25
C LEU A 527 -34.57 4.23 -48.78
N ASP A 528 -33.40 3.94 -48.19
CA ASP A 528 -32.13 4.40 -48.75
C ASP A 528 -31.72 3.53 -49.93
N MET A 529 -31.75 4.14 -51.12
CA MET A 529 -31.43 3.53 -52.40
C MET A 529 -30.22 4.21 -53.05
N THR A 530 -29.44 4.98 -52.29
CA THR A 530 -28.30 5.77 -52.80
C THR A 530 -27.27 4.91 -53.52
N ALA A 531 -27.04 3.69 -53.05
CA ALA A 531 -26.11 2.72 -53.67
C ALA A 531 -26.55 2.26 -55.07
N TRP A 532 -27.84 2.32 -55.40
CA TRP A 532 -28.37 1.96 -56.72
C TRP A 532 -28.20 3.05 -57.78
N GLY A 533 -27.89 4.28 -57.36
CA GLY A 533 -27.64 5.41 -58.26
C GLY A 533 -28.89 5.94 -58.99
N PHE A 534 -30.08 5.68 -58.45
CA PHE A 534 -31.31 6.32 -58.93
C PHE A 534 -31.27 7.82 -58.66
N THR A 535 -31.86 8.62 -59.54
CA THR A 535 -31.89 10.10 -59.39
C THR A 535 -33.29 10.65 -59.20
N SER A 536 -34.30 9.82 -59.44
CA SER A 536 -35.73 10.11 -59.25
C SER A 536 -36.48 8.81 -59.01
N VAL A 537 -37.58 8.86 -58.25
CA VAL A 537 -38.53 7.73 -58.09
C VAL A 537 -39.10 7.29 -59.44
N ASP A 538 -39.17 8.19 -60.43
CA ASP A 538 -39.56 7.87 -61.82
C ASP A 538 -38.61 6.87 -62.50
N ASP A 539 -37.38 6.70 -62.01
CA ASP A 539 -36.39 5.73 -62.51
C ASP A 539 -36.68 4.31 -62.01
N MET A 540 -37.57 4.15 -61.02
CA MET A 540 -37.94 2.90 -60.38
C MET A 540 -39.26 2.33 -60.95
N THR A 541 -39.45 1.02 -60.86
CA THR A 541 -40.68 0.35 -61.32
C THR A 541 -41.38 -0.35 -60.17
N PHE A 542 -42.61 0.08 -59.90
CA PHE A 542 -43.47 -0.48 -58.86
C PHE A 542 -44.58 -1.33 -59.47
N GLN A 543 -44.83 -2.50 -58.88
CA GLN A 543 -45.93 -3.38 -59.25
C GLN A 543 -46.77 -3.70 -58.01
N GLN A 544 -48.06 -3.33 -58.04
CA GLN A 544 -49.00 -3.82 -57.02
C GLN A 544 -49.26 -5.33 -57.21
N VAL A 545 -49.10 -6.11 -56.15
CA VAL A 545 -49.37 -7.55 -56.08
C VAL A 545 -50.28 -7.83 -54.89
N GLY A 546 -51.60 -7.87 -55.14
CA GLY A 546 -52.56 -7.97 -54.03
C GLY A 546 -52.55 -6.69 -53.22
N ASP A 547 -52.31 -6.82 -51.91
CA ASP A 547 -52.21 -5.70 -50.96
C ASP A 547 -50.75 -5.23 -50.78
N ASP A 548 -49.79 -5.81 -51.53
CA ASP A 548 -48.36 -5.56 -51.39
C ASP A 548 -47.78 -4.81 -52.60
N VAL A 549 -46.68 -4.07 -52.41
CA VAL A 549 -45.88 -3.47 -53.50
C VAL A 549 -44.65 -4.33 -53.76
N PHE A 550 -44.45 -4.70 -55.02
CA PHE A 550 -43.24 -5.38 -55.48
C PHE A 550 -42.38 -4.42 -56.31
N ILE A 551 -41.11 -4.28 -55.94
CA ILE A 551 -40.10 -3.48 -56.63
C ILE A 551 -39.03 -4.45 -57.14
N GLN A 552 -38.74 -4.38 -58.44
CA GLN A 552 -37.69 -5.19 -59.06
C GLN A 552 -36.54 -4.29 -59.51
N PHE A 553 -35.33 -4.55 -59.02
CA PHE A 553 -34.12 -3.81 -59.38
C PHE A 553 -33.36 -4.51 -60.51
N THR A 554 -33.12 -5.82 -60.38
CA THR A 554 -32.46 -6.66 -61.39
C THR A 554 -33.21 -7.98 -61.60
N ASP A 555 -32.67 -8.95 -62.34
CA ASP A 555 -33.25 -10.29 -62.43
C ASP A 555 -33.12 -11.09 -61.12
N ARG A 556 -32.32 -10.60 -60.16
CA ARG A 556 -32.00 -11.29 -58.89
C ARG A 556 -32.45 -10.51 -57.66
N ASP A 557 -32.61 -9.19 -57.80
CA ASP A 557 -32.73 -8.29 -56.65
C ASP A 557 -34.11 -7.62 -56.67
N SER A 558 -34.88 -7.81 -55.59
CA SER A 558 -36.26 -7.34 -55.42
C SER A 558 -36.57 -6.98 -53.98
N LEU A 559 -37.52 -6.06 -53.80
CA LEU A 559 -38.08 -5.69 -52.51
C LEU A 559 -39.61 -5.86 -52.54
N LEU A 560 -40.14 -6.48 -51.49
CA LEU A 560 -41.58 -6.57 -51.23
C LEU A 560 -41.94 -5.70 -50.03
N LEU A 561 -42.81 -4.70 -50.24
CA LEU A 561 -43.41 -3.93 -49.15
C LEU A 561 -44.80 -4.51 -48.86
N GLN A 562 -44.99 -5.08 -47.67
CA GLN A 562 -46.26 -5.70 -47.31
C GLN A 562 -47.30 -4.65 -46.93
N ASN A 563 -48.54 -4.86 -47.36
CA ASN A 563 -49.69 -4.01 -47.01
C ASN A 563 -49.55 -2.52 -47.41
N VAL A 564 -48.75 -2.22 -48.44
CA VAL A 564 -48.57 -0.87 -48.99
C VAL A 564 -49.29 -0.74 -50.34
N GLU A 565 -49.93 0.41 -50.60
CA GLU A 565 -50.43 0.74 -51.94
C GLU A 565 -49.40 1.55 -52.73
N VAL A 566 -49.19 1.22 -54.01
CA VAL A 566 -48.28 1.98 -54.90
C VAL A 566 -48.66 3.47 -55.00
N ALA A 567 -49.91 3.81 -54.73
CA ALA A 567 -50.41 5.17 -54.78
C ALA A 567 -49.95 6.05 -53.60
N ASP A 568 -49.52 5.43 -52.51
CA ASP A 568 -49.05 6.12 -51.30
C ASP A 568 -47.57 6.47 -51.42
N LEU A 569 -46.77 5.68 -52.15
CA LEU A 569 -45.34 5.95 -52.36
C LEU A 569 -45.07 7.24 -53.18
N ASP A 570 -44.30 8.17 -52.60
CA ASP A 570 -43.81 9.38 -53.26
C ASP A 570 -42.30 9.63 -53.04
N ALA A 571 -41.79 10.82 -53.34
CA ALA A 571 -40.36 11.11 -53.23
C ALA A 571 -39.85 11.28 -51.79
N SER A 572 -40.71 11.46 -50.78
CA SER A 572 -40.29 11.52 -49.38
C SER A 572 -39.81 10.17 -48.84
N ASP A 573 -40.36 9.09 -49.38
CA ASP A 573 -40.13 7.71 -48.94
C ASP A 573 -38.79 7.15 -49.40
N PHE A 574 -38.01 7.91 -50.16
CA PHE A 574 -36.75 7.45 -50.74
C PHE A 574 -35.60 8.41 -50.44
N ILE A 575 -34.42 7.84 -50.22
CA ILE A 575 -33.15 8.56 -50.17
C ILE A 575 -32.36 8.22 -51.44
N LEU A 576 -32.16 9.22 -52.32
CA LEU A 576 -31.57 9.02 -53.66
C LEU A 576 -30.33 9.87 -53.96
N ASP A 577 -30.07 10.95 -53.21
CA ASP A 577 -29.08 12.01 -53.57
C ASP A 577 -28.12 12.38 -52.41
N THR A 578 -27.91 11.48 -51.46
CA THR A 578 -26.91 11.65 -50.40
C THR A 578 -25.82 10.60 -50.55
N GLU A 579 -24.61 10.89 -50.05
CA GLU A 579 -23.65 9.81 -49.76
C GLU A 579 -24.39 8.78 -48.87
N PRO A 580 -24.22 7.46 -49.11
CA PRO A 580 -24.91 6.43 -48.36
C PRO A 580 -24.71 6.63 -46.86
N VAL A 581 -25.74 6.35 -46.06
CA VAL A 581 -25.61 6.37 -44.59
C VAL A 581 -24.47 5.41 -44.22
N PRO A 582 -23.37 5.90 -43.60
CA PRO A 582 -22.21 5.06 -43.36
C PRO A 582 -22.50 4.06 -42.23
N PHE A 583 -22.58 2.78 -42.57
CA PHE A 583 -22.40 1.65 -41.66
C PHE A 583 -20.91 1.35 -41.56
N THR A 584 -20.17 1.98 -40.65
CA THR A 584 -18.77 1.62 -40.31
C THR A 584 -18.40 1.95 -38.89
#